data_AF-A0A9P8VLK8-F1
#
_entry.id   AF-A0A9P8VLK8-F1
#
_cell.length_a   1.000
_cell.length_b   1.000
_cell.length_c   1.000
_cell.angle_alpha   90.00
_cell.angle_beta   90.00
_cell.angle_gamma   90.00
#
_symmetry.space_group_name_H-M   'P 1'
#
loop_
_entity.id
_entity.type
_entity.pdbx_description
1 polymer ?
#
loop_
_entity_poly.entity_id
_entity_poly.type
_entity_poly.pdbx_seq_one_letter_code
_entity_poly.pdbx_strand_id
1 'polypeptide(L)'
;REFVERERFDEQVMGLLLGKRGDEIKITEEVVNAAARNSENGEKVMSLLLEKRGDEIKITGEVVKATAGNRWSGGKLMGLLLEKRGDEIKIIEQVFKAATINGDEAVVQLL
;
A
#
# COMPACT_ATOMS: atom_id res chain seq x y z
N ARG A 1 14.28 -19.99 -11.89
CA ARG A 1 13.12 -20.78 -11.42
C ARG A 1 12.79 -20.45 -9.95
N GLU A 2 13.78 -20.38 -9.06
CA GLU A 2 13.60 -20.05 -7.63
C GLU A 2 12.98 -18.66 -7.34
N PHE A 3 13.23 -17.64 -8.18
CA PHE A 3 12.63 -16.31 -8.01
C PHE A 3 11.10 -16.31 -8.16
N VAL A 4 10.55 -17.07 -9.12
CA VAL A 4 9.09 -17.13 -9.36
C VAL A 4 8.36 -17.94 -8.28
N GLU A 5 9.05 -18.87 -7.61
CA GLU A 5 8.45 -19.66 -6.52
C GLU A 5 8.29 -18.86 -5.23
N ARG A 6 9.28 -18.02 -4.88
CA ARG A 6 9.12 -17.07 -3.76
C ARG A 6 8.02 -16.05 -4.03
N GLU A 7 7.90 -15.62 -5.29
CA GLU A 7 6.90 -14.62 -5.67
C GLU A 7 5.45 -15.05 -5.42
N ARG A 8 5.16 -16.34 -5.49
CA ARG A 8 3.80 -16.85 -5.26
C ARG A 8 3.55 -17.19 -3.79
N PHE A 9 4.59 -17.30 -2.96
CA PHE A 9 4.43 -17.76 -1.58
C PHE A 9 3.76 -16.69 -0.71
N ASP A 10 4.24 -15.45 -0.73
CA ASP A 10 3.67 -14.37 0.09
C ASP A 10 2.20 -14.09 -0.26
N GLU A 11 1.91 -14.03 -1.56
CA GLU A 11 0.55 -13.85 -2.09
C GLU A 11 -0.36 -15.01 -1.69
N GLN A 12 0.08 -16.27 -1.87
CA GLN A 12 -0.73 -17.44 -1.52
C GLN A 12 -0.96 -17.56 -0.02
N VAL A 13 0.06 -17.28 0.81
CA VAL A 13 -0.08 -17.29 2.26
C VAL A 13 -1.06 -16.23 2.69
N MET A 14 -0.96 -15.00 2.16
CA MET A 14 -1.91 -13.95 2.49
C MET A 14 -3.32 -14.30 2.02
N GLY A 15 -3.47 -14.87 0.81
CA GLY A 15 -4.76 -15.33 0.30
C GLY A 15 -5.40 -16.42 1.17
N LEU A 16 -4.60 -17.39 1.64
CA LEU A 16 -5.06 -18.43 2.56
C LEU A 16 -5.47 -17.87 3.92
N LEU A 17 -4.71 -16.91 4.46
CA LEU A 17 -5.03 -16.25 5.73
C LEU A 17 -6.36 -15.49 5.63
N LEU A 18 -6.53 -14.68 4.59
CA LEU A 18 -7.76 -13.93 4.35
C LEU A 18 -8.96 -14.85 4.09
N GLY A 19 -8.76 -15.98 3.40
CA GLY A 19 -9.83 -16.93 3.14
C GLY A 19 -10.26 -17.74 4.36
N LYS A 20 -9.31 -18.16 5.21
CA LYS A 20 -9.60 -19.02 6.38
C LYS A 20 -10.01 -18.24 7.63
N ARG A 21 -9.53 -17.01 7.77
CA ARG A 21 -9.70 -16.19 8.97
C ARG A 21 -10.32 -14.82 8.64
N GLY A 22 -11.14 -14.77 7.58
CA GLY A 22 -11.68 -13.54 6.97
C GLY A 22 -11.97 -12.43 7.97
N ASP A 23 -12.98 -12.59 8.80
CA ASP A 23 -13.43 -11.54 9.74
C ASP A 23 -12.55 -11.45 11.00
N GLU A 24 -11.74 -12.47 11.30
CA GLU A 24 -10.79 -12.43 12.41
C GLU A 24 -9.56 -11.57 12.10
N ILE A 25 -9.22 -11.42 10.82
CA ILE A 25 -8.08 -10.62 10.36
C ILE A 25 -8.59 -9.26 9.90
N LYS A 26 -8.32 -8.24 10.71
CA LYS A 26 -8.51 -6.84 10.32
C LYS A 26 -7.31 -6.36 9.53
N ILE A 27 -7.53 -5.71 8.39
CA ILE A 27 -6.45 -5.06 7.66
C ILE A 27 -6.17 -3.72 8.31
N THR A 28 -5.07 -3.64 9.06
CA THR A 28 -4.62 -2.40 9.70
C THR A 28 -3.70 -1.63 8.77
N GLU A 29 -3.50 -0.34 9.05
CA GLU A 29 -2.54 0.48 8.33
C GLU A 29 -1.12 -0.10 8.38
N GLU A 30 -0.73 -0.74 9.49
CA GLU A 30 0.57 -1.42 9.60
C GLU A 30 0.72 -2.57 8.58
N VAL A 31 -0.35 -3.34 8.34
CA VAL A 31 -0.36 -4.41 7.33
C VAL A 31 -0.21 -3.83 5.92
N VAL A 32 -0.91 -2.73 5.64
CA VAL A 32 -0.81 -2.03 4.35
C VAL A 32 0.60 -1.45 4.15
N ASN A 33 1.18 -0.85 5.18
CA ASN A 33 2.56 -0.34 5.16
C ASN A 33 3.58 -1.47 4.99
N ALA A 34 3.39 -2.62 5.63
CA ALA A 34 4.25 -3.78 5.45
C ALA A 34 4.20 -4.29 4.00
N ALA A 35 3.01 -4.35 3.39
CA ALA A 35 2.85 -4.69 1.98
C ALA A 35 3.54 -3.66 1.06
N ALA A 36 3.38 -2.36 1.33
CA ALA A 36 4.03 -1.29 0.57
C ALA A 36 5.57 -1.35 0.63
N ARG A 37 6.13 -1.76 1.77
CA ARG A 37 7.58 -1.89 1.98
C ARG A 37 8.16 -3.22 1.51
N ASN A 38 7.33 -4.20 1.18
CA ASN A 38 7.80 -5.49 0.69
C ASN A 38 8.41 -5.31 -0.72
N SER A 39 9.73 -5.41 -0.80
CA SER A 39 10.50 -5.18 -2.03
C SER A 39 10.35 -6.29 -3.05
N GLU A 40 10.11 -7.53 -2.60
CA GLU A 40 10.00 -8.69 -3.49
C GLU A 40 8.58 -8.82 -4.05
N ASN A 41 7.56 -8.81 -3.16
CA ASN A 41 6.19 -9.20 -3.51
C ASN A 41 5.12 -8.17 -3.16
N GLY A 42 5.54 -6.96 -2.75
CA GLY A 42 4.62 -5.92 -2.28
C GLY A 42 3.50 -5.61 -3.27
N GLU A 43 3.80 -5.58 -4.57
CA GLU A 43 2.80 -5.35 -5.62
C GLU A 43 1.66 -6.38 -5.59
N LYS A 44 1.99 -7.68 -5.60
CA LYS A 44 0.98 -8.76 -5.63
C LYS A 44 0.20 -8.81 -4.33
N VAL A 45 0.89 -8.68 -3.19
CA VAL A 45 0.24 -8.65 -1.87
C VAL A 45 -0.69 -7.45 -1.75
N MET A 46 -0.27 -6.26 -2.21
CA MET A 46 -1.10 -5.05 -2.22
C MET A 46 -2.31 -5.21 -3.15
N SER A 47 -2.14 -5.78 -4.35
CA SER A 47 -3.26 -6.05 -5.26
C SER A 47 -4.29 -6.97 -4.62
N LEU A 48 -3.84 -8.07 -4.03
CA LEU A 48 -4.72 -9.03 -3.34
C LEU A 48 -5.48 -8.36 -2.18
N LEU A 49 -4.79 -7.54 -1.39
CA LEU A 49 -5.38 -6.79 -0.28
C LEU A 49 -6.46 -5.82 -0.76
N LEU A 50 -6.18 -5.03 -1.80
CA LEU A 50 -7.14 -4.09 -2.39
C LEU A 50 -8.34 -4.80 -3.03
N GLU A 51 -8.13 -5.96 -3.67
CA GLU A 51 -9.20 -6.74 -4.30
C GLU A 51 -10.12 -7.43 -3.29
N LYS A 52 -9.55 -7.97 -2.20
CA LYS A 52 -10.32 -8.76 -1.23
C LYS A 52 -10.88 -7.92 -0.10
N ARG A 53 -10.18 -6.86 0.30
CA ARG A 53 -10.45 -6.06 1.51
C ARG A 53 -10.29 -4.55 1.25
N GLY A 54 -10.54 -4.11 0.01
CA GLY A 54 -10.35 -2.72 -0.42
C GLY A 54 -11.08 -1.71 0.45
N ASP A 55 -12.30 -2.05 0.91
CA ASP A 55 -13.13 -1.17 1.76
C ASP A 55 -12.54 -0.94 3.17
N GLU A 56 -11.64 -1.81 3.63
CA GLU A 56 -10.94 -1.64 4.91
C GLU A 56 -9.64 -0.84 4.78
N ILE A 57 -9.14 -0.72 3.56
CA ILE A 57 -7.87 -0.08 3.28
C ILE A 57 -8.16 1.37 2.96
N LYS A 58 -7.49 2.28 3.64
CA LYS A 58 -7.41 3.69 3.27
C LYS A 58 -5.97 3.98 2.85
N ILE A 59 -5.78 4.68 1.74
CA ILE A 59 -4.45 5.13 1.35
C ILE A 59 -4.14 6.39 2.14
N THR A 60 -3.09 6.32 2.96
CA THR A 60 -2.53 7.45 3.71
C THR A 60 -1.25 7.92 3.02
N GLY A 61 -0.77 9.12 3.31
CA GLY A 61 0.50 9.60 2.77
C GLY A 61 1.70 8.79 3.31
N GLU A 62 1.63 8.23 4.52
CA GLU A 62 2.62 7.25 5.00
C GLU A 62 2.65 5.98 4.12
N VAL A 63 1.50 5.47 3.67
CA VAL A 63 1.46 4.38 2.68
C VAL A 63 2.07 4.82 1.35
N VAL A 64 1.71 6.01 0.85
CA VAL A 64 2.28 6.57 -0.40
C VAL A 64 3.80 6.72 -0.30
N LYS A 65 4.30 7.21 0.84
CA LYS A 65 5.72 7.39 1.13
C LYS A 65 6.45 6.05 1.27
N ALA A 66 5.84 5.07 1.93
CA ALA A 66 6.36 3.72 2.02
C ALA A 66 6.49 3.07 0.63
N THR A 67 5.47 3.24 -0.21
CA THR A 67 5.49 2.78 -1.60
C THR A 67 6.57 3.50 -2.41
N ALA A 68 6.62 4.84 -2.37
CA ALA A 68 7.61 5.62 -3.10
C ALA A 68 9.06 5.33 -2.65
N GLY A 69 9.25 5.02 -1.37
CA GLY A 69 10.54 4.64 -0.79
C GLY A 69 10.99 3.20 -1.10
N ASN A 70 10.11 2.37 -1.66
CA ASN A 70 10.44 1.00 -2.03
C ASN A 70 11.27 0.98 -3.33
N ARG A 71 12.60 0.80 -3.20
CA ARG A 71 13.54 0.92 -4.33
C ARG A 71 13.37 -0.14 -5.42
N TRP A 72 12.81 -1.30 -5.09
CA TRP A 72 12.71 -2.42 -6.04
C TRP A 72 11.35 -2.47 -6.73
N SER A 73 10.28 -2.20 -5.99
CA SER A 73 8.91 -2.37 -6.48
C SER A 73 8.06 -1.09 -6.41
N GLY A 74 8.60 0.01 -5.90
CA GLY A 74 7.86 1.25 -5.64
C GLY A 74 7.20 1.85 -6.87
N GLY A 75 7.86 1.80 -8.04
CA GLY A 75 7.26 2.30 -9.29
C GLY A 75 6.02 1.51 -9.72
N LYS A 76 6.07 0.17 -9.67
CA LYS A 76 4.93 -0.69 -10.01
C LYS A 76 3.80 -0.57 -8.98
N LEU A 77 4.15 -0.59 -7.70
CA LEU A 77 3.20 -0.36 -6.61
C LEU A 77 2.52 1.01 -6.73
N MET A 78 3.26 2.07 -7.06
CA MET A 78 2.67 3.39 -7.26
C MET A 78 1.71 3.40 -8.45
N GLY A 79 2.06 2.71 -9.54
CA GLY A 79 1.15 2.50 -10.68
C GLY A 79 -0.14 1.80 -10.26
N LEU A 80 -0.05 0.72 -9.49
CA LEU A 80 -1.21 -0.01 -8.95
C LEU A 80 -2.08 0.88 -8.06
N LEU A 81 -1.48 1.64 -7.13
CA LEU A 81 -2.25 2.51 -6.25
C LEU A 81 -2.92 3.67 -7.03
N LEU A 82 -2.27 4.23 -8.04
CA LEU A 82 -2.87 5.24 -8.91
C LEU A 82 -4.04 4.68 -9.73
N GLU A 83 -3.94 3.44 -10.21
CA GLU A 83 -5.01 2.77 -10.94
C GLU A 83 -6.23 2.49 -10.03
N LYS A 84 -6.00 1.96 -8.82
CA LYS A 84 -7.08 1.50 -7.94
C LYS A 84 -7.63 2.60 -7.03
N ARG A 85 -6.79 3.56 -6.61
CA ARG A 85 -7.04 4.53 -5.53
C ARG A 85 -6.55 5.94 -5.89
N GLY A 86 -6.52 6.27 -7.19
CA GLY A 86 -5.97 7.54 -7.70
C GLY A 86 -6.59 8.79 -7.08
N ASP A 87 -7.89 8.77 -6.78
CA ASP A 87 -8.58 9.92 -6.16
C ASP A 87 -8.05 10.22 -4.74
N GLU A 88 -7.77 9.18 -3.94
CA GLU A 88 -7.16 9.36 -2.62
C GLU A 88 -5.75 9.91 -2.70
N ILE A 89 -4.94 9.39 -3.62
CA ILE A 89 -3.57 9.89 -3.84
C ILE A 89 -3.60 11.36 -4.28
N LYS A 90 -4.53 11.72 -5.17
CA LYS A 90 -4.67 13.10 -5.64
C LYS A 90 -5.03 14.06 -4.52
N ILE A 91 -5.90 13.64 -3.59
CA ILE A 91 -6.22 14.43 -2.40
C ILE A 91 -4.96 14.59 -1.52
N ILE A 92 -4.22 13.51 -1.26
CA ILE A 92 -2.97 13.58 -0.48
C ILE A 92 -1.97 14.54 -1.12
N GLU A 93 -1.76 14.46 -2.44
CA GLU A 93 -0.86 15.35 -3.18
C GLU A 93 -1.28 16.83 -3.04
N GLN A 94 -2.58 17.12 -3.14
CA GLN A 94 -3.10 18.47 -3.00
C GLN A 94 -2.90 19.03 -1.58
N VAL A 95 -3.21 18.24 -0.56
CA VAL A 95 -3.03 18.64 0.84
C VAL A 95 -1.54 18.82 1.14
N PHE A 96 -0.68 17.93 0.63
CA PHE A 96 0.77 18.03 0.77
C PHE A 96 1.30 19.34 0.16
N LYS A 97 0.91 19.66 -1.08
CA LYS A 97 1.29 20.91 -1.74
C LYS A 97 0.84 22.14 -0.94
N ALA A 98 -0.41 22.16 -0.46
CA ALA A 98 -0.92 23.27 0.33
C ALA A 98 -0.15 23.45 1.65
N ALA A 99 0.15 22.36 2.35
CA ALA A 99 0.92 22.39 3.60
C ALA A 99 2.35 22.92 3.38
N THR A 100 3.01 22.48 2.30
CA THR A 100 4.36 22.98 1.95
C THR A 100 4.38 24.47 1.60
N ILE A 101 3.33 25.00 0.97
CA ILE A 101 3.23 26.44 0.63
C ILE A 101 3.04 27.27 1.89
N ASN A 102 2.24 26.78 2.84
CA ASN A 102 1.96 27.47 4.09
C ASN A 102 3.07 27.30 5.14
N GLY A 103 4.08 26.46 4.87
CA GLY A 103 5.17 26.16 5.81
C GLY A 103 4.72 25.34 7.02
N ASP A 104 3.55 24.69 6.95
CA ASP A 104 3.01 23.89 8.05
C ASP A 104 3.56 22.46 7.97
N GLU A 105 4.77 22.30 8.49
CA GLU A 105 5.48 21.02 8.51
C GLU A 105 4.76 19.97 9.37
N ALA A 106 3.95 20.38 10.34
CA ALA A 106 3.15 19.46 11.15
C ALA A 106 2.05 18.80 10.31
N VAL A 107 1.40 19.55 9.41
CA VAL A 107 0.42 18.97 8.47
C VAL A 107 1.10 18.03 7.48
N VAL A 108 2.33 18.33 7.05
CA VAL A 108 3.10 17.44 6.16
C VAL A 108 3.40 16.09 6.84
N GLN A 109 3.64 16.06 8.14
CA GLN A 109 3.90 14.82 8.90
C GLN A 109 2.64 13.97 9.15
N LEU A 110 1.45 14.54 8.99
CA LEU A 110 0.16 13.85 9.20
C LEU A 110 -0.37 13.17 7.94
N LEU A 111 0.27 13.41 6.79
CA LEU A 111 -0.06 12.78 5.52
C LEU A 111 0.77 11.51 5.38
#